data_AF-A0A946IMB0-F1
#
_entry.id   AF-A0A946IMB0-F1
#
_cell.length_a   1.000
_cell.length_b   1.000
_cell.length_c   1.000
_cell.angle_alpha   90.00
_cell.angle_beta   90.00
_cell.angle_gamma   90.00
#
_symmetry.space_group_name_H-M   'P 1'
#
loop_
_entity.id
_entity.type
_entity.pdbx_description
1 polymer ?
#
loop_
_entity_poly.entity_id
_entity_poly.type
_entity_poly.pdbx_seq_one_letter_code
_entity_poly.pdbx_strand_id
1 'polypeptide(L)' 'KQAVVGTGAADKKQVQMMVTQLLKLPQSPSEDAADALAVAICHSHSMRSQEVFASSGVTGFARGRLK' A
#
# COMPACT_ATOMS: atom_id res chain seq x y z
N LYS A 1 -3.42 -0.72 5.08
CA LYS A 1 -3.14 0.44 5.97
C LYS A 1 -1.70 0.92 5.86
N GLN A 2 -0.71 0.18 6.37
CA GLN A 2 0.70 0.60 6.37
C GLN A 2 1.25 1.00 4.98
N ALA A 3 0.87 0.28 3.93
CA ALA A 3 1.29 0.59 2.55
C ALA A 3 0.81 1.95 2.02
N VAL A 4 -0.24 2.52 2.61
CA VAL A 4 -0.88 3.77 2.16
C VAL A 4 -0.55 4.93 3.10
N VAL A 5 -0.51 4.67 4.41
CA VAL A 5 -0.36 5.70 5.47
C VAL A 5 0.95 5.60 6.26
N GLY A 6 1.81 4.62 5.97
CA GLY A 6 3.07 4.39 6.68
C GLY A 6 2.97 3.68 8.04
N THR A 7 1.77 3.62 8.65
CA THR A 7 1.54 2.93 9.94
C THR A 7 0.38 1.94 9.89
N GLY A 8 0.50 0.81 10.58
CA GLY A 8 -0.56 -0.19 10.70
C GLY A 8 -1.77 0.29 11.51
N ALA A 9 -1.55 1.23 12.44
CA ALA A 9 -2.55 1.72 13.38
C ALA A 9 -3.40 2.89 12.85
N ALA A 10 -3.28 3.27 11.58
CA ALA A 10 -4.01 4.43 11.05
C ALA A 10 -5.53 4.24 11.03
N ASP A 11 -6.20 5.35 11.31
CA ASP A 11 -7.65 5.48 11.23
C ASP A 11 -8.16 5.39 9.80
N LYS A 12 -9.40 4.93 9.64
CA LYS A 12 -10.04 4.77 8.33
C LYS A 12 -10.13 6.10 7.55
N LYS A 13 -10.40 7.20 8.25
CA LYS A 13 -10.39 8.56 7.67
C LYS A 13 -9.02 8.95 7.10
N GLN A 14 -7.95 8.54 7.78
CA GLN A 14 -6.58 8.83 7.35
C GLN A 14 -6.20 8.02 6.12
N VAL A 15 -6.67 6.77 6.02
CA VAL A 15 -6.55 5.96 4.79
C VAL A 15 -7.31 6.62 3.65
N GLN A 16 -8.55 7.06 3.87
CA GLN A 16 -9.35 7.78 2.87
C GLN A 16 -8.63 9.02 2.35
N MET A 17 -8.14 9.91 3.23
CA MET A 17 -7.43 11.11 2.81
C MET A 17 -6.18 10.77 2.01
N MET A 18 -5.39 9.78 2.45
CA MET A 18 -4.19 9.36 1.73
C MET A 18 -4.51 8.77 0.36
N VAL A 19 -5.58 7.97 0.23
CA VAL A 19 -6.02 7.43 -1.08
C VAL A 19 -6.42 8.56 -2.02
N THR A 20 -7.22 9.53 -1.55
CA THR A 20 -7.61 10.71 -2.33
C THR A 20 -6.38 11.47 -2.83
N GLN A 21 -5.39 11.67 -1.97
CA GLN A 21 -4.22 12.47 -2.27
C GLN A 21 -3.22 11.73 -3.17
N LEU A 22 -3.01 10.42 -2.96
CA LEU A 22 -2.15 9.57 -3.79
C LEU A 22 -2.71 9.42 -5.22
N LEU A 23 -4.04 9.29 -5.35
CA LEU A 23 -4.70 9.09 -6.64
C LEU A 23 -5.21 10.40 -7.26
N LYS A 24 -4.97 11.55 -6.61
CA LYS A 24 -5.45 12.87 -7.03
C LYS A 24 -6.95 12.90 -7.34
N LEU A 25 -7.75 12.24 -6.49
CA LEU A 25 -9.20 12.18 -6.67
C LEU A 25 -9.83 13.55 -6.38
N PRO A 26 -10.88 13.95 -7.13
CA PRO A 26 -11.54 15.24 -6.96
C PRO A 26 -12.33 15.35 -5.64
N GLN A 27 -12.70 14.22 -5.03
CA GLN A 27 -13.40 14.15 -3.76
C GLN A 27 -13.02 12.87 -3.00
N SER A 28 -13.24 12.87 -1.69
CA SER A 28 -13.01 11.69 -0.85
C SER A 28 -13.98 10.56 -1.25
N PRO A 29 -13.46 9.36 -1.58
CA PRO A 29 -14.30 8.21 -1.91
C PRO A 29 -15.03 7.70 -0.66
N SER A 30 -16.06 6.87 -0.85
CA SER A 30 -16.71 6.15 0.26
C SER A 30 -15.71 5.25 1.00
N GLU A 31 -16.05 4.82 2.21
CA GLU A 31 -15.14 4.02 3.04
C GLU A 31 -14.75 2.71 2.34
N ASP A 32 -15.73 1.98 1.79
CA ASP A 32 -15.50 0.73 1.07
C ASP A 32 -14.66 0.92 -0.20
N ALA A 33 -14.91 2.02 -0.93
CA ALA A 33 -14.14 2.35 -2.12
C ALA A 33 -12.68 2.70 -1.77
N ALA A 34 -12.46 3.42 -0.67
CA ALA A 34 -11.12 3.72 -0.19
C ALA A 34 -10.36 2.46 0.22
N ASP A 35 -11.02 1.50 0.87
CA ASP A 35 -10.41 0.22 1.25
C ASP A 35 -10.03 -0.62 0.02
N ALA A 36 -10.91 -0.69 -0.99
CA ALA A 36 -10.60 -1.37 -2.25
C ALA A 36 -9.41 -0.74 -2.99
N LEU A 37 -9.36 0.59 -3.06
CA LEU A 37 -8.24 1.33 -3.65
C LEU A 37 -6.95 1.15 -2.84
N ALA A 38 -7.03 1.14 -1.51
CA ALA A 38 -5.89 0.90 -0.65
C ALA A 38 -5.30 -0.51 -0.85
N VAL A 39 -6.14 -1.52 -1.07
CA VAL A 39 -5.70 -2.89 -1.41
C VAL A 39 -5.01 -2.90 -2.78
N ALA A 40 -5.57 -2.23 -3.78
CA ALA A 40 -4.97 -2.12 -5.12
C ALA A 40 -3.58 -1.44 -5.07
N ILE A 41 -3.45 -0.33 -4.32
CA ILE A 41 -2.16 0.35 -4.10
C ILE A 41 -1.18 -0.59 -3.40
N CYS A 42 -1.63 -1.29 -2.35
CA CYS A 42 -0.79 -2.25 -1.63
C CYS A 42 -0.30 -3.38 -2.55
N HIS A 43 -1.17 -3.89 -3.43
CA HIS A 43 -0.85 -4.93 -4.38
C HIS A 43 0.20 -4.47 -5.40
N SER A 44 0.01 -3.28 -6.00
CA SER A 44 0.97 -2.67 -6.92
C SER A 44 2.34 -2.44 -6.27
N HIS A 45 2.38 -1.89 -5.05
CA HIS A 45 3.62 -1.72 -4.30
C HIS A 45 4.31 -3.06 -3.97
N SER A 46 3.54 -4.10 -3.64
CA SER A 46 4.09 -5.43 -3.35
C SER A 46 4.66 -6.09 -4.61
N MET A 47 3.98 -5.96 -5.75
CA MET A 47 4.46 -6.48 -7.04
C MET A 47 5.75 -5.79 -7.47
N ARG A 48 5.81 -4.46 -7.42
CA ARG A 48 7.04 -3.71 -7.72
C ARG A 48 8.19 -4.12 -6.81
N SER A 49 7.91 -4.32 -5.53
CA SER A 49 8.90 -4.81 -4.58
C SER A 49 9.40 -6.21 -5.00
N GLN A 50 8.49 -7.14 -5.32
CA GLN A 50 8.86 -8.48 -5.80
C GLN A 50 9.69 -8.46 -7.08
N GLU A 51 9.40 -7.56 -8.03
CA GLU A 51 10.17 -7.42 -9.28
C GLU A 51 11.60 -6.93 -9.03
N VAL A 52 11.76 -5.94 -8.14
CA VAL A 52 13.08 -5.45 -7.69
C VAL A 52 13.84 -6.56 -6.95
N PHE A 53 13.16 -7.36 -6.13
CA PHE A 53 13.79 -8.47 -5.43
C PHE A 53 14.16 -9.64 -6.35
N ALA A 54 13.31 -9.95 -7.33
CA ALA A 54 13.57 -10.99 -8.32
C ALA A 54 14.75 -10.65 -9.22
N SER A 55 14.86 -9.39 -9.67
CA SER A 55 16.00 -8.89 -10.45
C SER A 55 17.31 -8.83 -9.66
N SER A 56 17.23 -8.78 -8.33
CA SER A 56 18.41 -8.75 -7.43
C SER A 56 18.92 -10.14 -7.02
N GLY A 57 18.29 -11.24 -7.45
CA GLY A 57 18.74 -12.62 -7.17
C GLY A 57 18.62 -13.06 -5.70
N VAL A 58 17.94 -12.28 -4.84
CA VAL A 58 17.78 -12.59 -3.41
C VAL A 58 16.58 -13.53 -3.21
N THR A 59 16.83 -14.83 -3.11
CA THR A 59 15.80 -15.88 -2.93
C THR A 59 15.41 -16.12 -1.46
N GLY A 60 15.18 -15.06 -0.68
CA GLY A 60 15.12 -15.19 0.79
C GLY A 60 14.12 -14.29 1.51
N PHE A 61 12.82 -14.40 1.24
CA PHE A 61 11.78 -13.79 2.08
C PHE A 61 11.36 -14.73 3.22
N ALA A 62 12.25 -14.99 4.18
CA ALA A 62 11.82 -15.56 5.45
C ALA A 62 11.25 -14.43 6.34
N ARG A 63 9.93 -14.24 6.30
CA ARG A 63 9.16 -13.42 7.26
C ARG A 63 9.61 -11.94 7.42
N GLY A 64 9.92 -11.28 6.31
CA GLY A 64 9.71 -9.82 6.21
C GLY A 64 10.59 -8.91 7.06
N ARG A 65 11.85 -9.28 7.34
CA ARG A 65 12.88 -8.30 7.75
C ARG A 65 14.21 -8.59 7.07
N LEU A 66 14.73 -7.58 6.37
CA LEU A 66 16.14 -7.50 5.99
C LEU A 66 16.95 -7.44 7.29
N LYS A 67 17.93 -8.32 7.44
CA LYS A 67 19.04 -8.15 8.39
C LYS A 67 20.19 -7.51 7.65
#